data_AF-A0AB37DJN9-F1
#
_entry.id   AF-A0AB37DJN9-F1
#
_cell.length_a   1.000
_cell.length_b   1.000
_cell.length_c   1.000
_cell.angle_alpha   90.00
_cell.angle_beta   90.00
_cell.angle_gamma   90.00
#
_symmetry.space_group_name_H-M   'P 1'
#
loop_
_entity.id
_entity.type
_entity.pdbx_description
1 polymer ?
#
loop_
_entity_poly.entity_id
_entity_poly.type
_entity_poly.pdbx_seq_one_letter_code
_entity_poly.pdbx_strand_id
1 'polypeptide(L)'
;MNTAQLSEEANQVLKSHVGYRSEDTSEFSDGHVRIKSIDILDTEINDLQNTDISDTLHDLYGTPANWQPEQIDEFIKETLKLDEYYLIWVTATPEDAECYADDPENVDEIKIDCKKLMLISDLACDGVLLATDYSWIK
;
A
#
# COMPACT_ATOMS: atom_id res chain seq x y z
N MET A 1 12.19 -16.09 13.65
CA MET A 1 11.09 -15.25 13.13
C MET A 1 11.43 -13.85 13.56
N ASN A 2 11.80 -13.00 12.60
CA ASN A 2 12.11 -11.61 12.89
C ASN A 2 10.81 -10.94 13.31
N THR A 3 10.76 -10.44 14.54
CA THR A 3 9.61 -9.66 15.03
C THR A 3 9.86 -8.22 14.62
N ALA A 4 9.72 -7.93 13.32
CA ALA A 4 9.64 -6.56 12.88
C ALA A 4 8.44 -5.94 13.61
N GLN A 5 8.71 -4.92 14.42
CA GLN A 5 7.68 -4.29 15.21
C GLN A 5 7.01 -3.26 14.31
N LEU A 6 5.87 -3.65 13.73
CA LEU A 6 5.02 -2.75 12.95
C LEU A 6 4.73 -1.47 13.75
N SER A 7 4.62 -0.36 13.04
CA SER A 7 4.19 0.91 13.60
C SER A 7 2.80 0.81 14.24
N GLU A 8 2.44 1.77 15.09
CA GLU A 8 1.10 1.81 15.68
C GLU A 8 0.05 2.02 14.58
N GLU A 9 0.38 2.81 13.58
CA GLU A 9 -0.40 3.18 12.41
C GLU A 9 -0.69 1.96 11.53
N ALA A 10 0.34 1.19 11.16
CA ALA A 10 0.17 -0.06 10.42
C ALA A 10 -0.70 -1.06 11.18
N ASN A 11 -0.46 -1.21 12.49
CA ASN A 11 -1.29 -2.05 13.34
C ASN A 11 -2.75 -1.57 13.39
N GLN A 12 -2.98 -0.26 13.42
CA GLN A 12 -4.32 0.32 13.44
C GLN A 12 -5.06 0.01 12.14
N VAL A 13 -4.46 0.32 10.99
CA VAL A 13 -5.05 0.06 9.67
C VAL A 13 -5.37 -1.42 9.48
N LEU A 14 -4.41 -2.31 9.80
CA LEU A 14 -4.60 -3.76 9.66
C LEU A 14 -5.66 -4.34 10.61
N LYS A 15 -5.89 -3.72 11.78
CA LYS A 15 -6.94 -4.16 12.72
C LYS A 15 -8.31 -3.60 12.36
N SER A 16 -8.39 -2.31 12.04
CA SER A 16 -9.65 -1.62 11.75
C SER A 16 -10.19 -1.97 10.35
N HIS A 17 -9.31 -2.38 9.42
CA HIS A 17 -9.60 -2.47 7.99
C HIS A 17 -10.11 -1.15 7.42
N VAL A 18 -9.59 -0.04 7.96
CA VAL A 18 -9.91 1.33 7.56
C VAL A 18 -8.62 2.10 7.45
N GLY A 19 -8.47 2.86 6.37
CA GLY A 19 -7.40 3.84 6.19
C GLY A 19 -7.95 5.10 5.54
N TYR A 20 -7.15 6.15 5.53
CA TYR A 20 -7.53 7.45 4.97
C TYR A 20 -6.55 7.83 3.87
N ARG A 21 -7.05 8.48 2.83
CA ARG A 21 -6.20 9.11 1.79
C ARG A 21 -6.96 10.25 1.15
N SER A 22 -6.24 11.19 0.58
CA SER A 22 -6.86 12.10 -0.38
C SER A 22 -7.10 11.39 -1.70
N GLU A 23 -8.29 11.57 -2.27
CA GLU A 23 -8.54 11.19 -3.65
C GLU A 23 -7.79 12.16 -4.56
N ASP A 24 -6.67 11.71 -5.11
CA ASP A 24 -6.18 12.27 -6.36
C ASP A 24 -7.12 11.74 -7.46
N THR A 25 -8.27 12.42 -7.61
CA THR A 25 -9.44 12.06 -8.45
C THR A 25 -9.15 11.78 -9.93
N SER A 26 -7.88 11.76 -10.36
CA SER A 26 -7.45 11.54 -11.74
C SER A 26 -7.22 10.07 -12.13
N GLU A 27 -7.12 9.14 -11.16
CA GLU A 27 -6.67 7.76 -11.43
C GLU A 27 -7.78 6.69 -11.43
N PHE A 28 -8.93 6.98 -10.82
CA PHE A 28 -10.06 6.06 -10.67
C PHE A 28 -11.27 6.54 -11.48
N SER A 29 -11.21 6.44 -12.80
CA SER A 29 -12.40 6.61 -13.65
C SER A 29 -12.94 5.24 -14.06
N ASP A 30 -14.23 4.98 -13.80
CA ASP A 30 -15.00 3.83 -14.32
C ASP A 30 -14.59 2.42 -13.80
N GLY A 31 -14.16 2.29 -12.54
CA GLY A 31 -13.92 0.97 -11.92
C GLY A 31 -12.70 0.21 -12.47
N HIS A 32 -11.86 0.88 -13.25
CA HIS A 32 -10.56 0.41 -13.68
C HIS A 32 -9.47 1.29 -13.06
N VAL A 33 -8.53 0.70 -12.34
CA VAL A 33 -7.31 1.42 -11.96
C VAL A 33 -6.51 1.68 -13.23
N ARG A 34 -6.24 2.95 -13.52
CA ARG A 34 -5.48 3.34 -14.72
C ARG A 34 -4.01 2.92 -14.68
N ILE A 35 -3.46 2.70 -13.49
CA ILE A 35 -2.06 2.42 -13.24
C ILE A 35 -1.90 0.98 -12.79
N LYS A 36 -1.00 0.22 -13.42
CA LYS A 36 -0.73 -1.15 -12.97
C LYS A 36 0.08 -1.10 -11.68
N SER A 37 -0.16 -2.04 -10.78
CA SER A 37 0.61 -2.13 -9.53
C SER A 37 2.13 -2.23 -9.74
N ILE A 38 2.58 -2.86 -10.82
CA ILE A 38 4.01 -2.87 -11.19
C ILE A 38 4.55 -1.47 -11.52
N ASP A 39 3.74 -0.63 -12.16
CA ASP A 39 4.15 0.74 -12.51
C ASP A 39 4.25 1.59 -11.22
N ILE A 40 3.37 1.37 -10.24
CA ILE A 40 3.47 2.00 -8.90
C ILE A 40 4.75 1.54 -8.20
N LEU A 41 5.06 0.24 -8.20
CA LEU A 41 6.31 -0.25 -7.60
C LEU A 41 7.55 0.35 -8.27
N ASP A 42 7.55 0.44 -9.60
CA ASP A 42 8.66 1.03 -10.35
C ASP A 42 8.87 2.50 -9.98
N THR A 43 7.81 3.30 -9.99
CA THR A 43 7.88 4.71 -9.58
C THR A 43 8.34 4.85 -8.12
N GLU A 44 7.76 4.12 -7.19
CA GLU A 44 8.15 4.20 -5.77
C GLU A 44 9.63 3.84 -5.56
N ILE A 45 10.08 2.71 -6.12
CA ILE A 45 11.42 2.19 -5.85
C ILE A 45 12.49 2.92 -6.65
N ASN A 46 12.26 3.16 -7.95
CA ASN A 46 13.30 3.67 -8.85
C ASN A 46 13.26 5.19 -8.97
N ASP A 47 12.07 5.80 -9.05
CA ASP A 47 11.94 7.25 -9.23
C ASP A 47 11.97 7.99 -7.89
N LEU A 48 11.20 7.52 -6.90
CA LEU A 48 11.09 8.12 -5.57
C LEU A 48 12.15 7.59 -4.58
N GLN A 49 12.88 6.54 -4.95
CA GLN A 49 13.91 5.90 -4.11
C GLN A 49 13.37 5.45 -2.75
N ASN A 50 12.12 4.98 -2.73
CA ASN A 50 11.46 4.48 -1.54
C ASN A 50 12.06 3.11 -1.16
N THR A 51 13.11 3.15 -0.33
CA THR A 51 13.79 1.93 0.14
C THR A 51 12.97 1.15 1.17
N ASP A 52 11.96 1.78 1.77
CA ASP A 52 11.14 1.16 2.82
C ASP A 52 10.37 -0.06 2.33
N ILE A 53 9.96 -0.10 1.06
CA ILE A 53 9.30 -1.26 0.46
C ILE A 53 10.21 -2.50 0.58
N SER A 54 11.47 -2.37 0.17
CA SER A 54 12.42 -3.48 0.23
C SER A 54 12.74 -3.91 1.65
N ASP A 55 12.87 -2.95 2.57
CA ASP A 55 13.16 -3.20 3.98
C ASP A 55 11.97 -3.88 4.68
N THR A 56 10.75 -3.36 4.49
CA THR A 56 9.51 -3.93 5.02
C THR A 56 9.30 -5.36 4.52
N LEU A 57 9.48 -5.61 3.22
CA LEU A 57 9.32 -6.96 2.67
C LEU A 57 10.39 -7.93 3.21
N HIS A 58 11.62 -7.46 3.36
CA HIS A 58 12.70 -8.25 3.96
C HIS A 58 12.37 -8.63 5.40
N ASP A 59 11.95 -7.65 6.19
CA ASP A 59 11.72 -7.80 7.62
C ASP A 59 10.50 -8.66 7.94
N LEU A 60 9.42 -8.51 7.17
CA LEU A 60 8.17 -9.24 7.39
C LEU A 60 8.14 -10.61 6.73
N TYR A 61 8.72 -10.73 5.53
CA TYR A 61 8.57 -11.93 4.70
C TYR A 61 9.89 -12.63 4.36
N GLY A 62 11.03 -12.06 4.76
CA GLY A 62 12.35 -12.66 4.54
C GLY A 62 12.84 -12.56 3.09
N THR A 63 12.31 -11.62 2.30
CA THR A 63 12.70 -11.40 0.91
C THR A 63 14.09 -10.77 0.83
N PRO A 64 14.88 -10.99 -0.22
CA PRO A 64 16.09 -10.22 -0.47
C PRO A 64 15.82 -8.71 -0.60
N ALA A 65 16.56 -7.89 0.16
CA ALA A 65 16.40 -6.43 0.18
C ALA A 65 16.79 -5.70 -1.13
N ASN A 66 17.37 -6.42 -2.10
CA ASN A 66 17.79 -5.86 -3.38
C ASN A 66 16.86 -6.26 -4.55
N TRP A 67 15.68 -6.80 -4.23
CA TRP A 67 14.70 -7.12 -5.25
C TRP A 67 14.27 -5.90 -6.07
N GLN A 68 14.16 -6.12 -7.37
CA GLN A 68 13.64 -5.13 -8.32
C GLN A 68 12.10 -5.20 -8.36
N PRO A 69 11.42 -4.17 -8.87
CA PRO A 69 9.96 -4.10 -8.93
C PRO A 69 9.31 -5.37 -9.49
N GLU A 70 9.85 -5.98 -10.55
CA GLU A 70 9.28 -7.19 -11.15
C GLU A 70 9.33 -8.40 -10.21
N GLN A 71 10.38 -8.51 -9.40
CA GLN A 71 10.53 -9.61 -8.44
C GLN A 71 9.56 -9.46 -7.27
N ILE A 72 9.32 -8.21 -6.85
CA ILE A 72 8.33 -7.88 -5.83
C ILE A 72 6.92 -8.15 -6.36
N ASP A 73 6.63 -7.75 -7.60
CA ASP A 73 5.34 -8.00 -8.25
C ASP A 73 5.01 -9.50 -8.34
N GLU A 74 5.95 -10.32 -8.81
CA GLU A 74 5.80 -11.77 -8.84
C GLU A 74 5.56 -12.34 -7.43
N PHE A 75 6.34 -11.88 -6.45
CA PHE A 75 6.20 -12.32 -5.07
C PHE A 75 4.83 -12.00 -4.45
N ILE A 76 4.30 -10.79 -4.67
CA ILE A 76 2.98 -10.39 -4.18
C ILE A 76 1.89 -11.27 -4.81
N LYS A 77 1.95 -11.46 -6.14
CA LYS A 77 1.00 -12.31 -6.88
C LYS A 77 0.99 -13.74 -6.36
N GLU A 78 2.17 -14.34 -6.16
CA GLU A 78 2.29 -15.70 -5.62
C GLU A 78 1.78 -15.79 -4.17
N THR A 79 2.14 -14.82 -3.32
CA THR A 79 1.77 -14.79 -1.91
C THR A 79 0.25 -14.65 -1.73
N LEU A 80 -0.36 -13.72 -2.46
CA LEU A 80 -1.80 -13.51 -2.44
C LEU A 80 -2.56 -14.54 -3.30
N LYS A 81 -1.88 -15.33 -4.14
CA LYS A 81 -2.49 -16.22 -5.14
C LYS A 81 -3.46 -15.47 -6.05
N LEU A 82 -2.98 -14.39 -6.64
CA LEU A 82 -3.72 -13.50 -7.52
C LEU A 82 -2.96 -13.32 -8.83
N ASP A 83 -3.68 -13.31 -9.95
CA ASP A 83 -3.10 -12.95 -11.25
C ASP A 83 -2.87 -11.43 -11.34
N GLU A 84 -3.74 -10.64 -10.69
CA GLU A 84 -3.70 -9.19 -10.58
C GLU A 84 -4.08 -8.73 -9.16
N TYR A 85 -3.42 -7.69 -8.67
CA TYR A 85 -3.65 -7.07 -7.36
C TYR A 85 -3.55 -5.55 -7.49
N TYR A 86 -3.94 -4.86 -6.43
CA TYR A 86 -3.84 -3.41 -6.32
C TYR A 86 -2.94 -2.98 -5.19
N LEU A 87 -2.24 -1.89 -5.43
CA LEU A 87 -1.52 -1.14 -4.40
C LEU A 87 -2.32 0.08 -4.00
N ILE A 88 -2.40 0.31 -2.70
CA ILE A 88 -3.04 1.47 -2.12
C ILE A 88 -2.22 2.01 -0.96
N TRP A 89 -1.88 3.30 -1.04
CA TRP A 89 -1.41 4.08 0.09
C TRP A 89 -2.59 4.55 0.94
N VAL A 90 -2.48 4.35 2.26
CA VAL A 90 -3.40 4.90 3.24
C VAL A 90 -2.66 5.33 4.50
N THR A 91 -3.21 6.30 5.23
CA THR A 91 -2.78 6.64 6.58
C THR A 91 -3.75 6.07 7.62
N ALA A 92 -3.33 6.05 8.89
CA ALA A 92 -4.15 5.54 9.99
C ALA A 92 -5.20 6.53 10.49
N THR A 93 -4.97 7.83 10.30
CA THR A 93 -5.86 8.92 10.71
C THR A 93 -6.14 9.87 9.55
N PRO A 94 -7.30 10.56 9.54
CA PRO A 94 -7.56 11.59 8.53
C PRO A 94 -6.56 12.74 8.63
N GLU A 95 -6.15 13.14 9.84
CA GLU A 95 -5.18 14.22 10.04
C GLU A 95 -3.83 13.95 9.37
N ASP A 96 -3.37 12.70 9.40
CA ASP A 96 -2.16 12.29 8.69
C ASP A 96 -2.34 12.42 7.17
N ALA A 97 -3.50 12.00 6.63
CA ALA A 97 -3.78 12.12 5.20
C ALA A 97 -3.90 13.59 4.76
N GLU A 98 -4.48 14.45 5.60
CA GLU A 98 -4.61 15.90 5.37
C GLU A 98 -3.24 16.58 5.19
N CYS A 99 -2.19 16.07 5.85
CA CYS A 99 -0.84 16.62 5.76
C CYS A 99 -0.20 16.41 4.38
N TYR A 100 -0.64 15.39 3.64
CA TYR A 100 -0.10 14.99 2.34
C TYR A 100 -1.07 15.26 1.17
N ALA A 101 -2.28 15.73 1.47
CA ALA A 101 -3.28 16.05 0.48
C ALA A 101 -3.00 17.39 -0.23
N ASP A 102 -3.14 17.40 -1.56
CA ASP A 102 -3.15 18.65 -2.33
C ASP A 102 -4.30 19.57 -1.89
N ASP A 103 -5.43 18.99 -1.51
CA ASP A 103 -6.55 19.66 -0.85
C ASP A 103 -6.89 18.92 0.47
N PRO A 104 -6.48 19.45 1.63
CA PRO A 104 -6.77 18.85 2.93
C PRO A 104 -8.26 18.70 3.23
N GLU A 105 -9.16 19.42 2.56
CA GLU A 105 -10.61 19.24 2.74
C GLU A 105 -11.15 18.00 2.00
N ASN A 106 -10.34 17.36 1.14
CA ASN A 106 -10.70 16.18 0.34
C ASN A 106 -9.92 14.94 0.79
N VAL A 107 -10.17 14.51 2.03
CA VAL A 107 -9.67 13.23 2.57
C VAL A 107 -10.84 12.26 2.73
N ASP A 108 -10.69 11.09 2.15
CA ASP A 108 -11.69 10.04 2.15
C ASP A 108 -11.31 8.89 3.08
N GLU A 109 -12.30 8.39 3.82
CA GLU A 109 -12.21 7.12 4.55
C GLU A 109 -12.38 5.96 3.56
N ILE A 110 -11.39 5.08 3.51
CA ILE A 110 -11.44 3.87 2.69
C ILE A 110 -11.60 2.65 3.57
N LYS A 111 -12.67 1.89 3.29
CA LYS A 111 -12.89 0.57 3.89
C LYS A 111 -12.17 -0.50 3.09
N ILE A 112 -11.22 -1.15 3.73
CA ILE A 112 -10.37 -2.18 3.14
C ILE A 112 -11.02 -3.55 3.42
N ASP A 113 -12.23 -3.75 2.88
CA ASP A 113 -12.99 -5.01 3.01
C ASP A 113 -12.55 -6.00 1.91
N CYS A 114 -11.34 -6.51 2.08
CA CYS A 114 -10.69 -7.42 1.15
C CYS A 114 -10.42 -8.79 1.78
N LYS A 115 -10.48 -9.84 0.98
CA LYS A 115 -10.16 -11.20 1.45
C LYS A 115 -8.66 -11.45 1.52
N LYS A 116 -7.90 -10.66 0.77
CA LYS A 116 -6.47 -10.82 0.57
C LYS A 116 -5.83 -9.46 0.79
N LEU A 117 -4.98 -9.38 1.80
CA LEU A 117 -4.28 -8.16 2.20
C LEU A 117 -2.85 -8.51 2.57
N MET A 118 -1.92 -7.67 2.13
CA MET A 118 -0.52 -7.78 2.44
C MET A 118 0.07 -6.39 2.62
N LEU A 119 0.88 -6.21 3.67
CA LEU A 119 1.58 -4.95 3.94
C LEU A 119 2.86 -4.93 3.11
N ILE A 120 3.08 -3.85 2.36
CA ILE A 120 4.20 -3.71 1.42
C ILE A 120 5.21 -2.68 1.93
N SER A 121 4.75 -1.62 2.60
CA SER A 121 5.58 -0.59 3.22
C SER A 121 4.91 -0.04 4.47
N ASP A 122 5.72 0.30 5.48
CA ASP A 122 5.30 0.85 6.78
C ASP A 122 6.12 2.11 7.11
N LEU A 123 5.65 3.26 6.61
CA LEU A 123 6.24 4.57 6.91
C LEU A 123 5.57 5.26 8.12
N ALA A 124 4.93 4.49 9.00
CA ALA A 124 4.20 5.00 10.15
C ALA A 124 3.16 6.08 9.78
N CYS A 125 3.28 7.31 10.32
CA CYS A 125 2.37 8.42 10.07
C CYS A 125 2.34 8.88 8.61
N ASP A 126 3.41 8.64 7.86
CA ASP A 126 3.50 9.05 6.45
C ASP A 126 2.69 8.12 5.53
N GLY A 127 2.26 6.97 6.07
CA GLY A 127 1.34 6.05 5.43
C GLY A 127 1.86 4.63 5.39
N VAL A 128 0.97 3.74 4.97
CA VAL A 128 1.26 2.34 4.71
C VAL A 128 0.82 1.96 3.30
N LEU A 129 1.65 1.18 2.62
CA LEU A 129 1.33 0.65 1.29
C LEU A 129 0.78 -0.75 1.45
N LEU A 130 -0.41 -0.99 0.92
CA LEU A 130 -1.09 -2.26 1.01
C LEU A 130 -1.30 -2.87 -0.37
N ALA A 131 -1.02 -4.17 -0.49
CA ALA A 131 -1.42 -4.99 -1.63
C ALA A 131 -2.72 -5.73 -1.33
N THR A 132 -3.70 -5.64 -2.23
CA THR A 132 -5.06 -6.16 -2.01
C THR A 132 -5.73 -6.64 -3.30
N ASP A 133 -6.79 -7.45 -3.19
CA ASP A 133 -7.62 -7.84 -4.31
C ASP A 133 -8.63 -6.76 -4.72
N TYR A 134 -9.32 -6.93 -5.84
CA TYR A 134 -10.26 -5.92 -6.38
C TYR A 134 -11.54 -5.73 -5.55
N SER A 135 -11.74 -6.50 -4.48
CA SER A 135 -13.06 -6.61 -3.84
C SER A 135 -13.46 -5.41 -2.98
N TRP A 136 -12.53 -4.51 -2.65
CA TRP A 136 -12.79 -3.33 -1.81
C TRP A 136 -13.26 -2.10 -2.62
N ILE A 137 -13.02 -2.07 -3.94
CA ILE A 137 -13.50 -1.00 -4.83
C ILE A 137 -14.99 -1.28 -5.13
N LYS A 138 -15.90 -0.47 -4.57
CA LYS A 138 -17.35 -0.54 -4.81
C LYS A 138 -17.88 0.76 -5.40
#